data_AF-A0A512J1G8-F1
#
_entry.id   AF-A0A512J1G8-F1
#
_cell.length_a   1.000
_cell.length_b   1.000
_cell.length_c   1.000
_cell.angle_alpha   90.00
_cell.angle_beta   90.00
_cell.angle_gamma   90.00
#
_symmetry.space_group_name_H-M   'P 1'
#
loop_
_entity.id
_entity.type
_entity.pdbx_description
1 polymer ?
#
loop_
_entity_poly.entity_id
_entity_poly.type
_entity_poly.pdbx_seq_one_letter_code
_entity_poly.pdbx_strand_id
1 'polypeptide(L)'
;MRTFLALVLAVAPAAAEPRPAPGRYCAVGQDLPDISIGPGRGVGIDLMDCATATIADGRVRAPRCFGMGGAEVPYDTDLVVCPDGSLEHDGAVFRRCR
;
A
#
# COMPACT_ATOMS: atom_id res chain seq x y z
N MET A 1 24.25 -49.71 -3.97
CA MET A 1 24.21 -48.23 -3.91
C MET A 1 22.90 -47.75 -4.48
N ARG A 2 22.06 -47.08 -3.67
CA ARG A 2 21.20 -45.95 -4.06
C ARG A 2 20.26 -45.62 -2.91
N THR A 3 20.77 -44.81 -1.98
CA THR A 3 19.98 -44.18 -0.93
C THR A 3 19.19 -43.06 -1.58
N PHE A 4 17.86 -43.15 -1.60
CA PHE A 4 16.99 -42.05 -2.03
C PHE A 4 16.85 -41.05 -0.88
N LEU A 5 17.42 -39.86 -1.05
CA LEU A 5 17.26 -38.74 -0.13
C LEU A 5 15.91 -38.08 -0.42
N ALA A 6 14.94 -38.22 0.50
CA ALA A 6 13.67 -37.52 0.40
C ALA A 6 13.84 -36.07 0.88
N LEU A 7 13.70 -35.11 -0.03
CA LEU A 7 13.71 -33.68 0.26
C LEU A 7 12.33 -33.26 0.79
N VAL A 8 12.23 -32.98 2.08
CA VAL A 8 11.00 -32.43 2.70
C VAL A 8 11.01 -30.92 2.50
N LEU A 9 10.19 -30.42 1.59
CA LEU A 9 9.93 -28.99 1.41
C LEU A 9 9.03 -28.50 2.55
N ALA A 10 9.60 -27.82 3.54
CA ALA A 10 8.85 -27.14 4.57
C ALA A 10 8.10 -25.94 3.95
N VAL A 11 6.79 -26.07 3.80
CA VAL A 11 5.92 -24.95 3.41
C VAL A 11 5.77 -24.05 4.63
N ALA A 12 6.56 -22.98 4.70
CA ALA A 12 6.37 -21.95 5.71
C ALA A 12 5.05 -21.21 5.42
N PRO A 13 4.22 -20.90 6.44
CA PRO A 13 3.06 -20.06 6.24
C PRO A 13 3.54 -18.68 5.79
N ALA A 14 3.08 -18.22 4.63
CA ALA A 14 3.30 -16.85 4.20
C ALA A 14 2.67 -15.93 5.25
N ALA A 15 3.50 -15.11 5.91
CA ALA A 15 3.02 -14.08 6.81
C ALA A 15 2.07 -13.17 6.01
N ALA A 16 0.89 -12.90 6.57
CA ALA A 16 -0.05 -11.97 5.93
C ALA A 16 0.63 -10.60 5.82
N GLU A 17 0.60 -10.01 4.63
CA GLU A 17 1.15 -8.69 4.41
C GLU A 17 0.44 -7.67 5.31
N PRO A 18 1.18 -6.76 5.96
CA PRO A 18 0.57 -5.68 6.72
C PRO A 18 -0.37 -4.86 5.83
N ARG A 19 -1.58 -4.59 6.34
CA ARG A 19 -2.54 -3.70 5.69
C ARG A 19 -2.63 -2.39 6.46
N PRO A 20 -2.74 -1.25 5.77
CA PRO A 20 -2.91 0.01 6.45
C PRO A 20 -4.32 0.08 7.05
N ALA A 21 -4.43 0.62 8.26
CA ALA A 21 -5.72 0.84 8.87
C ALA A 21 -6.45 2.01 8.17
N PRO A 22 -7.79 2.03 8.11
CA PRO A 22 -8.55 3.13 7.49
C PRO A 22 -8.37 4.49 8.17
N GLY A 23 -8.05 5.53 7.40
CA GLY A 23 -8.07 6.94 7.80
C GLY A 23 -7.00 7.77 7.08
N ARG A 24 -6.70 8.97 7.62
CA ARG A 24 -5.78 9.93 7.01
C ARG A 24 -4.38 9.83 7.57
N TYR A 25 -3.40 9.92 6.68
CA TYR A 25 -1.97 9.82 6.96
C TYR A 25 -1.26 11.07 6.42
N CYS A 26 -0.66 11.84 7.32
CA CYS A 26 0.00 13.10 7.05
C CYS A 26 1.52 12.88 6.97
N ALA A 27 2.18 13.55 6.00
CA ALA A 27 3.62 13.48 5.85
C ALA A 27 4.34 14.03 7.08
N VAL A 28 5.40 13.34 7.51
CA VAL A 28 6.21 13.73 8.65
C VAL A 28 7.32 14.67 8.19
N GLY A 29 7.28 15.92 8.68
CA GLY A 29 8.35 16.91 8.44
C GLY A 29 8.39 17.48 7.02
N GLN A 30 7.35 17.23 6.22
CA GLN A 30 7.21 17.72 4.84
C GLN A 30 5.79 18.24 4.62
N ASP A 31 5.65 19.24 3.75
CA ASP A 31 4.35 19.78 3.31
C ASP A 31 3.92 19.06 2.02
N LEU A 32 3.35 17.87 2.19
CA LEU A 32 2.86 17.03 1.10
C LEU A 32 1.36 16.75 1.31
N PRO A 33 0.59 16.50 0.23
CA PRO A 33 -0.78 16.02 0.34
C PRO A 33 -0.88 14.78 1.22
N ASP A 34 -1.97 14.64 1.97
CA ASP A 34 -2.18 13.46 2.79
C ASP A 34 -2.53 12.22 1.96
N ILE A 35 -2.20 11.05 2.49
CA ILE A 35 -2.68 9.77 1.99
C ILE A 35 -3.92 9.38 2.79
N SER A 36 -5.02 9.08 2.12
CA SER A 36 -6.25 8.60 2.75
C SER A 36 -6.50 7.14 2.40
N ILE A 37 -6.79 6.35 3.43
CA ILE A 37 -7.14 4.93 3.32
C ILE A 37 -8.61 4.80 3.72
N GLY A 38 -9.46 4.40 2.77
CA GLY A 38 -10.89 4.19 3.04
C GLY A 38 -11.15 2.97 3.93
N PRO A 39 -12.36 2.85 4.52
CA PRO A 39 -12.78 1.65 5.25
C PRO A 39 -12.97 0.43 4.32
N GLY A 40 -13.04 0.65 3.01
CA GLY A 40 -13.06 -0.37 1.98
C GLY A 40 -11.78 -0.38 1.15
N ARG A 41 -11.93 -0.26 -0.17
CA ARG A 41 -10.81 -0.28 -1.13
C ARG A 41 -10.45 1.10 -1.69
N GLY A 42 -11.05 2.16 -1.16
CA GLY A 42 -10.75 3.53 -1.57
C GLY A 42 -9.37 3.97 -1.09
N VAL A 43 -8.61 4.64 -1.94
CA VAL A 43 -7.32 5.25 -1.59
C VAL A 43 -7.23 6.63 -2.22
N GLY A 44 -6.91 7.65 -1.43
CA GLY A 44 -6.48 8.95 -1.93
C GLY A 44 -4.97 9.11 -1.75
N ILE A 45 -4.25 9.45 -2.81
CA ILE A 45 -2.78 9.54 -2.85
C ILE A 45 -2.37 10.39 -4.06
N ASP A 46 -1.29 11.18 -3.98
CA ASP A 46 -0.81 12.05 -5.07
C ASP A 46 -1.85 12.97 -5.71
N LEU A 47 -2.79 13.47 -4.90
CA LEU A 47 -3.94 14.26 -5.38
C LEU A 47 -4.87 13.49 -6.34
N MET A 48 -4.81 12.16 -6.29
CA MET A 48 -5.69 11.23 -7.00
C MET A 48 -6.68 10.59 -6.03
N ASP A 49 -7.91 10.38 -6.49
CA ASP A 49 -8.93 9.59 -5.80
C ASP A 49 -9.15 8.26 -6.53
N CYS A 50 -8.77 7.16 -5.89
CA CYS A 50 -8.89 5.81 -6.41
C CYS A 50 -10.02 5.07 -5.69
N ALA A 51 -11.20 4.99 -6.32
CA ALA A 51 -12.38 4.36 -5.71
C ALA A 51 -12.20 2.87 -5.39
N THR A 52 -11.36 2.16 -6.16
CA THR A 52 -11.06 0.74 -5.93
C THR A 52 -9.59 0.47 -6.24
N ALA A 53 -8.81 0.38 -5.17
CA ALA A 53 -7.40 0.01 -5.21
C ALA A 53 -7.14 -1.35 -4.54
N THR A 54 -5.96 -1.88 -4.81
CA THR A 54 -5.35 -2.99 -4.10
C THR A 54 -4.03 -2.49 -3.53
N ILE A 55 -3.81 -2.70 -2.24
CA ILE A 55 -2.52 -2.46 -1.58
C ILE A 55 -1.94 -3.84 -1.25
N ALA A 56 -0.84 -4.18 -1.91
CA ALA A 56 -0.15 -5.46 -1.77
C ALA A 56 1.29 -5.33 -2.28
N ASP A 57 2.20 -6.14 -1.76
CA ASP A 57 3.61 -6.18 -2.17
C ASP A 57 4.30 -4.80 -2.13
N GLY A 58 3.93 -3.95 -1.16
CA GLY A 58 4.46 -2.59 -1.02
C GLY A 58 4.04 -1.64 -2.14
N ARG A 59 2.92 -1.91 -2.83
CA ARG A 59 2.40 -1.09 -3.92
C ARG A 59 0.91 -0.86 -3.79
N VAL A 60 0.45 0.28 -4.31
CA VAL A 60 -0.95 0.57 -4.54
C VAL A 60 -1.25 0.50 -6.03
N ARG A 61 -2.26 -0.28 -6.40
CA ARG A 61 -2.71 -0.46 -7.79
C ARG A 61 -4.18 -0.19 -7.92
N ALA A 62 -4.56 0.63 -8.89
CA ALA A 62 -5.95 0.89 -9.22
C ALA A 62 -6.11 1.05 -10.74
N PRO A 63 -7.10 0.39 -11.36
CA PRO A 63 -7.32 0.53 -12.80
C PRO A 63 -7.89 1.91 -13.17
N ARG A 64 -8.48 2.62 -12.21
CA ARG A 64 -9.18 3.90 -12.40
C ARG A 64 -8.98 4.77 -11.16
N CYS A 65 -8.33 5.91 -11.33
CA CYS A 65 -8.28 6.99 -10.35
C CYS A 65 -8.59 8.32 -11.04
N PHE A 66 -9.07 9.28 -10.26
CA PHE A 66 -9.45 10.60 -10.73
C PHE A 66 -8.52 11.64 -10.14
N GLY A 67 -7.80 12.34 -11.01
CA GLY A 67 -6.99 13.49 -10.61
C GLY A 67 -7.77 14.80 -10.64
N MET A 68 -7.09 15.88 -10.29
CA MET A 68 -7.60 17.24 -10.45
C MET A 68 -7.93 17.50 -11.93
N GLY A 69 -9.23 17.66 -12.24
CA GLY A 69 -9.75 17.78 -13.61
C GLY A 69 -10.67 16.63 -14.05
N GLY A 70 -10.81 15.59 -13.24
CA GLY A 70 -11.78 14.50 -13.46
C GLY A 70 -11.38 13.51 -14.56
N ALA A 71 -10.19 13.66 -15.14
CA ALA A 71 -9.64 12.68 -16.05
C ALA A 71 -9.37 11.37 -15.29
N GLU A 72 -9.74 10.27 -15.93
CA GLU A 72 -9.51 8.95 -15.40
C GLU A 72 -8.21 8.38 -15.94
N VAL A 73 -7.36 7.88 -15.04
CA VAL A 73 -6.10 7.22 -15.40
C VAL A 73 -5.91 5.95 -14.56
N PRO A 74 -5.28 4.90 -15.12
CA PRO A 74 -4.75 3.82 -14.30
C PRO A 74 -3.63 4.36 -13.41
N TYR A 75 -3.47 3.75 -12.24
CA TYR A 75 -2.52 4.23 -11.24
C TYR A 75 -1.83 3.05 -10.57
N ASP A 76 -0.50 3.13 -10.49
CA ASP A 76 0.35 2.08 -9.93
C ASP A 76 1.64 2.68 -9.36
N THR A 77 1.73 2.77 -8.04
CA THR A 77 2.88 3.37 -7.34
C THR A 77 3.28 2.56 -6.09
N ASP A 78 4.42 2.90 -5.50
CA ASP A 78 4.85 2.32 -4.23
C ASP A 78 3.98 2.82 -3.06
N LEU A 79 3.72 1.93 -2.12
CA LEU A 79 3.11 2.27 -0.84
C LEU A 79 3.44 1.15 0.15
N VAL A 80 4.46 1.38 0.96
CA VAL A 80 4.92 0.41 1.96
C VAL A 80 4.20 0.65 3.27
N VAL A 81 3.66 -0.43 3.86
CA VAL A 81 3.08 -0.39 5.20
C VAL A 81 4.15 -0.84 6.19
N CYS A 82 4.62 0.09 7.01
CA CYS A 82 5.65 -0.18 8.02
C CYS A 82 5.07 -0.96 9.22
N PRO A 83 5.91 -1.70 9.98
CA PRO A 83 5.45 -2.46 11.16
C PRO A 83 4.81 -1.61 12.26
N ASP A 84 5.16 -0.33 12.36
CA ASP A 84 4.57 0.62 13.31
C ASP A 84 3.22 1.21 12.82
N GLY A 85 2.75 0.79 11.66
CA GLY A 85 1.52 1.26 11.02
C GLY A 85 1.67 2.59 10.27
N SER A 86 2.88 3.16 10.19
CA SER A 86 3.17 4.26 9.27
C SER A 86 3.21 3.77 7.82
N LEU A 87 3.11 4.72 6.88
CA LEU A 87 3.24 4.44 5.45
C LEU A 87 4.53 5.09 4.94
N GLU A 88 5.19 4.44 4.00
CA GLU A 88 6.26 5.03 3.21
C GLU A 88 5.83 5.06 1.74
N HIS A 89 6.01 6.21 1.12
CA HIS A 89 5.67 6.44 -0.29
C HIS A 89 6.59 7.53 -0.84
N ASP A 90 7.22 7.29 -1.99
CA ASP A 90 8.16 8.21 -2.65
C ASP A 90 9.26 8.74 -1.70
N GLY A 91 9.72 7.88 -0.78
CA GLY A 91 10.73 8.19 0.22
C GLY A 91 10.27 9.10 1.37
N ALA A 92 8.98 9.46 1.42
CA ALA A 92 8.37 10.19 2.52
C ALA A 92 7.66 9.23 3.48
N VAL A 93 7.74 9.54 4.79
CA VAL A 93 7.03 8.80 5.84
C VAL A 93 5.74 9.53 6.19
N PHE A 94 4.64 8.81 6.20
CA PHE A 94 3.33 9.30 6.56
C PHE A 94 2.83 8.60 7.82
N ARG A 95 2.31 9.39 8.78
CA ARG A 95 1.74 8.88 10.03
C ARG A 95 0.30 9.34 10.14
N ARG A 96 -0.49 8.66 10.98
CA ARG A 96 -1.84 9.12 11.30
C ARG A 96 -1.84 10.60 11.63
N CYS A 97 -2.68 11.34 10.91
CA CYS A 97 -2.93 12.74 11.24
C CYS A 97 -3.46 12.81 12.68
N ARG A 98 -3.02 13.81 13.43
CA ARG A 98 -3.49 14.05 14.81
C ARG A 98 -4.86 14.71 14.82
#